data_AF-S4NVP8-F1
#
_entry.id   AF-S4NVP8-F1
#
_cell.length_a   1.000
_cell.length_b   1.000
_cell.length_c   1.000
_cell.angle_alpha   90.00
_cell.angle_beta   90.00
_cell.angle_gamma   90.00
#
_symmetry.space_group_name_H-M   'P 1'
#
loop_
_entity.id
_entity.type
_entity.pdbx_description
1 polymer ?
#
loop_
_entity_poly.entity_id
_entity_poly.type
_entity_poly.pdbx_seq_one_letter_code
_entity_poly.pdbx_strand_id
1 'polypeptide(L)' 'MKKLVAKLEETSPDQVEVFKTNMNKVMKDILSRFKELQFFTGESMDCDGMVALMEYRDINGVSTPVMMFYKHGLEEEKF' A
#
# COMPACT_ATOMS: atom_id res chain seq x y z
N MET A 1 -2.30 3.50 -9.40
CA MET A 1 -0.86 3.49 -9.79
C MET A 1 -0.46 4.69 -10.64
N LYS A 2 -1.13 5.00 -11.77
CA LYS A 2 -0.74 6.12 -12.65
C LYS A 2 -0.68 7.49 -11.96
N LYS A 3 -1.71 7.85 -11.17
CA LYS A 3 -1.74 9.10 -10.39
C LYS A 3 -0.50 9.24 -9.47
N LEU A 4 -0.14 8.15 -8.81
CA LEU A 4 1.00 8.14 -7.89
C LEU A 4 2.35 8.21 -8.63
N VAL A 5 2.48 7.54 -9.77
CA VAL A 5 3.68 7.63 -10.61
C VAL A 5 3.89 9.05 -11.11
N ALA A 6 2.84 9.72 -11.59
CA ALA A 6 2.94 11.12 -12.03
C ALA A 6 3.37 12.05 -10.87
N LYS A 7 2.78 11.86 -9.68
CA LYS A 7 3.16 12.64 -8.50
C LYS A 7 4.62 12.37 -8.08
N LEU A 8 5.10 11.13 -8.16
CA LEU A 8 6.50 10.79 -7.88
C LEU A 8 7.44 11.35 -8.95
N GLU A 9 7.05 11.41 -10.22
CA GLU A 9 7.85 12.03 -11.28
C GLU A 9 8.07 13.53 -11.03
N GLU A 10 7.11 14.20 -10.40
CA GLU A 10 7.21 15.62 -10.01
C GLU A 10 8.00 15.85 -8.72
N THR A 11 7.82 15.02 -7.69
CA THR A 11 8.36 15.28 -6.34
C THR A 11 9.65 14.52 -6.04
N SER A 12 9.83 13.32 -6.58
CA SER A 12 10.96 12.41 -6.27
C SER A 12 11.19 11.43 -7.43
N PRO A 13 11.68 11.92 -8.58
CA PRO A 13 11.78 11.13 -9.81
C PRO A 13 12.70 9.91 -9.69
N ASP A 14 13.69 9.95 -8.80
CA ASP A 14 14.58 8.84 -8.46
C ASP A 14 13.83 7.65 -7.82
N GLN A 15 12.70 7.91 -7.16
CA GLN A 15 11.89 6.89 -6.49
C GLN A 15 10.94 6.17 -7.45
N VAL A 16 10.73 6.67 -8.67
CA VAL A 16 9.75 6.14 -9.63
C VAL A 16 10.10 4.72 -10.06
N GLU A 17 11.38 4.46 -10.36
CA GLU A 17 11.83 3.14 -10.80
C GLU A 17 11.75 2.11 -9.66
N VAL A 18 12.17 2.52 -8.46
CA VAL A 18 12.09 1.72 -7.23
C VAL A 18 10.63 1.36 -6.94
N PHE A 19 9.73 2.34 -7.03
CA PHE A 19 8.29 2.13 -6.84
C PHE A 19 7.74 1.13 -7.85
N LYS A 20 7.97 1.32 -9.16
CA LYS A 20 7.47 0.42 -10.22
C LYS A 20 7.99 -1.01 -10.02
N THR A 21 9.27 -1.18 -9.69
CA THR A 21 9.89 -2.49 -9.48
C THR A 21 9.33 -3.21 -8.26
N ASN A 22 9.22 -2.52 -7.13
CA ASN A 22 8.70 -3.11 -5.90
C ASN A 22 7.20 -3.41 -6.00
N MET A 23 6.43 -2.53 -6.63
CA MET A 23 5.00 -2.71 -6.82
C MET A 23 4.68 -3.96 -7.64
N ASN A 24 5.46 -4.25 -8.70
CA ASN A 24 5.28 -5.46 -9.49
C ASN A 24 5.51 -6.75 -8.67
N LYS A 25 6.43 -6.72 -7.70
CA LYS A 25 6.67 -7.86 -6.79
C LYS A 25 5.53 -8.00 -5.80
N VAL A 26 5.17 -6.90 -5.12
CA VAL A 26 4.14 -6.87 -4.09
C VAL A 26 2.76 -7.23 -4.65
N MET A 27 2.41 -6.77 -5.85
CA MET A 27 1.14 -7.11 -6.50
C MET A 27 0.96 -8.61 -6.72
N LYS A 28 2.04 -9.34 -7.06
CA LYS A 28 1.96 -10.80 -7.22
C LYS A 28 1.67 -11.51 -5.89
N ASP A 29 2.28 -11.05 -4.80
CA ASP A 29 2.04 -11.59 -3.45
C ASP A 29 0.62 -11.29 -2.95
N ILE A 30 0.14 -10.06 -3.19
CA ILE A 30 -1.23 -9.69 -2.84
C ILE A 30 -2.24 -10.56 -3.58
N LEU A 31 -2.02 -10.81 -4.88
CA LEU A 31 -2.92 -11.62 -5.69
C LEU A 31 -2.94 -13.09 -5.26
N SER A 32 -1.81 -13.66 -4.86
CA SER A 32 -1.77 -15.05 -4.37
C SER A 32 -2.50 -15.20 -3.03
N ARG A 33 -2.54 -14.14 -2.22
CA ARG A 33 -3.12 -14.12 -0.87
C ARG A 33 -4.43 -13.32 -0.78
N PHE A 34 -5.02 -13.00 -1.93
CA PHE A 34 -6.17 -12.09 -2.04
C PHE A 34 -7.36 -12.46 -1.14
N LYS A 35 -7.58 -13.76 -0.89
CA LYS A 35 -8.67 -14.26 -0.05
C LYS A 35 -8.41 -14.10 1.46
N GLU A 36 -7.16 -14.00 1.87
CA GLU A 36 -6.74 -13.86 3.26
C GLU A 36 -6.63 -12.38 3.66
N LEU A 37 -6.42 -11.51 2.67
CA LEU A 37 -6.30 -10.07 2.86
C LEU A 37 -7.68 -9.42 2.94
N GLN A 38 -7.81 -8.49 3.87
CA GLN A 38 -8.92 -7.54 3.92
C GLN A 38 -8.50 -6.20 3.31
N PHE A 39 -9.41 -5.55 2.59
CA PHE A 39 -9.16 -4.32 1.85
C PHE A 39 -10.00 -3.19 2.43
N PHE A 40 -9.35 -2.05 2.70
CA PHE A 40 -9.97 -0.87 3.30
C PHE A 40 -9.73 0.38 2.47
N THR A 41 -10.75 1.24 2.39
CA THR A 41 -10.65 2.60 1.83
C THR A 41 -10.59 3.61 2.96
N GLY A 42 -10.03 4.80 2.69
CA GLY A 42 -10.12 5.93 3.62
C GLY A 42 -11.54 6.44 3.82
N GLU A 43 -11.69 7.44 4.70
CA GLU A 43 -12.98 8.06 5.05
C GLU A 43 -13.75 8.60 3.83
N SER A 44 -13.03 9.12 2.83
CA SER A 44 -13.61 9.64 1.59
C SER A 44 -14.20 8.56 0.68
N MET A 45 -13.93 7.27 0.96
CA MET A 45 -14.34 6.12 0.13
C MET A 45 -13.96 6.26 -1.35
N ASP A 46 -12.86 6.99 -1.64
CA ASP A 46 -12.38 7.18 -3.02
C ASP A 46 -11.83 5.86 -3.59
N CYS A 47 -12.54 5.31 -4.58
CA CYS A 47 -12.12 4.10 -5.31
C CYS A 47 -10.84 4.29 -6.12
N ASP A 48 -10.49 5.53 -6.50
CA ASP A 48 -9.23 5.85 -7.17
C ASP A 48 -8.07 6.09 -6.18
N GLY A 49 -8.39 6.15 -4.88
CA GLY A 49 -7.46 6.40 -3.80
C GLY A 49 -6.58 5.20 -3.45
N MET A 50 -5.87 5.31 -2.33
CA MET A 50 -5.09 4.19 -1.80
C MET A 50 -6.02 3.20 -1.09
N VAL A 51 -5.83 1.91 -1.38
CA VAL A 51 -6.44 0.81 -0.64
C VAL A 51 -5.44 0.30 0.38
N ALA A 52 -5.81 0.30 1.66
CA ALA A 52 -5.05 -0.30 2.73
C ALA A 52 -5.34 -1.81 2.81
N LEU A 53 -4.31 -2.59 3.13
CA LEU A 53 -4.39 -4.04 3.25
C LEU A 53 -4.31 -4.42 4.72
N MET A 54 -5.10 -5.39 5.16
CA MET A 54 -4.98 -5.95 6.50
C MET A 54 -4.90 -7.47 6.45
N GLU A 55 -4.04 -8.02 7.29
CA GLU A 55 -3.96 -9.45 7.53
C GLU A 55 -3.76 -9.73 9.01
N TYR A 56 -4.24 -10.89 9.45
CA TYR A 56 -3.94 -11.38 10.80
C TYR A 56 -2.63 -12.17 10.75
N ARG A 57 -1.64 -11.71 11.52
CA ARG A 57 -0.39 -12.44 11.74
C ARG A 57 -0.38 -13.04 13.13
N ASP A 58 0.15 -14.25 13.24
CA ASP A 58 0.50 -14.81 14.54
C ASP A 58 1.79 -14.13 15.03
N ILE A 59 1.67 -13.34 16.09
CA ILE A 59 2.80 -12.69 16.75
C ILE A 59 2.78 -13.18 18.19
N ASN A 60 3.72 -14.05 18.54
CA ASN A 60 3.84 -14.66 19.87
C ASN A 60 2.60 -15.46 20.31
N GLY A 61 1.96 -16.20 19.40
CA GLY A 61 0.77 -17.00 19.68
C GLY A 61 -0.53 -16.19 19.73
N VAL A 62 -0.47 -14.89 19.39
CA VAL A 62 -1.62 -13.99 19.38
C VAL A 62 -1.89 -13.55 17.94
N SER A 63 -3.12 -13.78 17.49
CA SER A 63 -3.62 -13.29 16.20
C SER A 63 -3.74 -11.77 16.25
N THR A 64 -2.79 -11.09 15.62
CA THR A 64 -2.67 -9.62 15.64
C THR A 64 -2.98 -9.07 14.25
N PRO A 65 -3.93 -8.13 14.10
CA PRO A 65 -4.20 -7.48 12.82
C PRO A 65 -3.05 -6.54 12.46
N VAL A 66 -2.50 -6.69 11.27
CA VAL A 66 -1.43 -5.86 10.73
C VAL A 66 -1.95 -5.15 9.49
N MET A 67 -2.02 -3.82 9.56
CA MET A 67 -2.33 -2.99 8.40
C MET A 67 -1.05 -2.61 7.64
N MET A 68 -1.12 -2.74 6.32
CA MET A 68 -0.05 -2.42 5.39
C MET A 68 -0.51 -1.30 4.46
N PHE A 69 0.35 -0.29 4.32
CA PHE A 69 0.11 0.89 3.50
C PHE A 69 1.28 1.08 2.52
N TYR A 70 0.99 1.67 1.36
CA TYR A 70 2.03 1.99 0.40
C TYR A 70 2.71 3.30 0.81
N LYS A 71 3.98 3.20 1.24
CA LYS A 71 4.78 4.34 1.71
C LYS A 71 4.73 5.54 0.75
N HIS A 72 4.97 5.32 -0.54
CA HIS A 72 4.98 6.40 -1.53
C HIS A 72 3.62 7.10 -1.68
N GLY A 73 2.51 6.45 -1.28
CA GLY A 73 1.16 7.03 -1.31
C GLY A 73 0.76 7.77 -0.04
N LEU A 74 1.68 7.94 0.92
CA LEU A 74 1.46 8.64 2.19
C LEU A 74 2.34 9.89 2.26
N GLU A 75 1.82 10.92 2.93
CA GLU A 75 2.56 12.12 3.30
C GLU A 75 2.66 12.18 4.83
N GLU A 76 3.84 12.53 5.34
CA GLU A 76 4.10 12.63 6.78
C GLU A 76 3.78 14.05 7.26
N GLU A 77 2.92 14.16 8.27
CA GLU A 77 2.58 15.43 8.92
C GLU A 77 2.94 15.35 10.41
N LYS A 78 3.62 16.39 10.91
CA LYS A 78 3.95 16.52 12.32
C LYS A 78 3.11 17.63 12.94
N PHE A 79 2.35 17.28 13.97
CA PHE A 79 1.59 18.20 14.82
C PHE A 79 2.46 18.86 15.89
#